data_AF-A0A452YWL8-F1
#
_entry.id   AF-A0A452YWL8-F1
#
_cell.length_a   1.000
_cell.length_b   1.000
_cell.length_c   1.000
_cell.angle_alpha   90.00
_cell.angle_beta   90.00
_cell.angle_gamma   90.00
#
_symmetry.space_group_name_H-M   'P 1'
#
loop_
_entity.id
_entity.type
_entity.pdbx_description
1 polymer ?
#
loop_
_entity_poly.entity_id
_entity_poly.type
_entity_poly.pdbx_seq_one_letter_code
_entity_poly.pdbx_strand_id
1 'polypeptide(L)'
;MLVSVMCEYFPGWIEWDGERFEFENAPSYSEKNWGGGFPRKWYWIQCNAFSGISGEVALTAAGGLRKIGLGDTYESPSLIGVHHEGKFYEFVPWTGTVSWDIAPWGHWRMSGENKNHLVEIEATTKEPGTALRAPTMEAGLVPACKDTCYGDLKLQMWEKKYDGSKGKVCIHG
;
A
#
# COMPACT_ATOMS: atom_id res chain seq x y z
N MET A 1 -6.41 -4.80 -6.73
CA MET A 1 -7.19 -4.11 -5.68
C MET A 1 -6.32 -3.04 -5.09
N LEU A 2 -6.55 -1.81 -5.48
CA LEU A 2 -5.74 -0.68 -5.02
C LEU A 2 -6.45 -0.05 -3.81
N VAL A 3 -5.69 0.26 -2.77
CA VAL A 3 -6.06 1.16 -1.68
C VAL A 3 -4.95 2.20 -1.68
N SER A 4 -5.29 3.44 -2.00
CA SER A 4 -4.35 4.55 -1.95
C SER A 4 -4.84 5.54 -0.90
N VAL A 5 -4.08 5.74 0.17
CA VAL A 5 -4.29 6.77 1.20
C VAL A 5 -2.99 7.59 1.27
N MET A 6 -3.04 8.88 1.55
CA MET A 6 -2.37 9.93 0.74
C MET A 6 -1.23 10.73 1.43
N CYS A 7 -0.41 11.47 0.61
CA CYS A 7 0.26 12.80 0.76
C CYS A 7 1.75 12.97 0.25
N GLU A 8 1.96 13.79 -0.77
CA GLU A 8 2.90 14.92 -0.68
C GLU A 8 2.02 16.17 -0.52
N TYR A 9 2.47 17.20 0.21
CA TYR A 9 1.70 18.45 0.36
C TYR A 9 2.10 19.40 -0.77
N PHE A 10 1.33 19.40 -1.85
CA PHE A 10 1.57 20.33 -2.96
C PHE A 10 0.73 21.61 -2.81
N PRO A 11 1.36 22.79 -2.77
CA PRO A 11 0.70 23.98 -3.29
C PRO A 11 0.62 23.83 -4.81
N GLY A 12 -0.58 23.94 -5.35
CA GLY A 12 -0.76 23.70 -6.77
C GLY A 12 -2.14 24.08 -7.25
N TRP A 13 -2.38 23.87 -8.52
CA TRP A 13 -3.68 24.08 -9.12
C TRP A 13 -3.88 23.13 -10.29
N ILE A 14 -5.13 22.83 -10.59
CA ILE A 14 -5.53 22.13 -11.82
C ILE A 14 -6.59 22.98 -12.52
N GLU A 15 -6.60 22.93 -13.86
CA GLU A 15 -7.72 23.43 -14.66
C GLU A 15 -8.54 22.24 -15.15
N TRP A 16 -9.84 22.29 -14.89
CA TRP A 16 -10.78 21.27 -15.31
C TRP A 16 -12.11 21.93 -15.71
N ASP A 17 -12.60 21.59 -16.90
CA ASP A 17 -13.82 22.17 -17.49
C ASP A 17 -13.84 23.72 -17.54
N GLY A 18 -12.67 24.33 -17.75
CA GLY A 18 -12.52 25.79 -17.79
C GLY A 18 -12.51 26.47 -16.42
N GLU A 19 -12.60 25.71 -15.32
CA GLU A 19 -12.47 26.19 -13.95
C GLU A 19 -11.10 25.84 -13.37
N ARG A 20 -10.50 26.76 -12.62
CA ARG A 20 -9.23 26.56 -11.92
C ARG A 20 -9.48 26.24 -10.45
N PHE A 21 -8.99 25.09 -10.03
CA PHE A 21 -9.02 24.63 -8.65
C PHE A 21 -7.63 24.80 -8.05
N GLU A 22 -7.53 25.57 -6.96
CA GLU A 22 -6.27 25.77 -6.23
C GLU A 22 -6.25 24.93 -4.96
N PHE A 23 -5.09 24.37 -4.66
CA PHE A 23 -4.87 23.49 -3.53
C PHE A 23 -3.76 24.02 -2.66
N GLU A 24 -4.00 23.98 -1.36
CA GLU A 24 -3.01 24.26 -0.33
C GLU A 24 -3.03 23.10 0.66
N ASN A 25 -1.85 22.54 0.97
CA ASN A 25 -1.71 21.39 1.87
C ASN A 25 -2.65 20.22 1.51
N ALA A 26 -2.88 19.97 0.23
CA ALA A 26 -3.72 18.87 -0.23
C ALA A 26 -2.94 17.55 -0.27
N PRO A 27 -3.45 16.48 0.36
CA PRO A 27 -2.85 15.15 0.23
C PRO A 27 -2.86 14.63 -1.20
N SER A 28 -1.68 14.38 -1.77
CA SER A 28 -1.54 13.75 -3.08
C SER A 28 -0.89 12.36 -3.03
N TYR A 29 -1.22 11.53 -4.02
CA TYR A 29 -0.51 10.29 -4.33
C TYR A 29 -0.23 10.27 -5.83
N SER A 30 0.97 9.83 -6.21
CA SER A 30 1.35 9.65 -7.61
C SER A 30 1.93 8.26 -7.79
N GLU A 31 1.38 7.53 -8.75
CA GLU A 31 1.85 6.22 -9.14
C GLU A 31 2.31 6.25 -10.60
N LYS A 32 3.40 5.53 -10.88
CA LYS A 32 3.80 5.24 -12.25
C LYS A 32 3.90 3.74 -12.44
N ASN A 33 3.04 3.21 -13.28
CA ASN A 33 3.05 1.82 -13.72
C ASN A 33 3.66 1.69 -15.11
N TRP A 34 4.49 0.67 -15.31
CA TRP A 34 5.07 0.31 -16.61
C TRP A 34 5.27 -1.20 -16.68
N GLY A 35 5.24 -1.76 -17.89
CA GLY A 35 5.39 -3.20 -18.13
C GLY A 35 4.33 -3.75 -19.09
N GLY A 36 4.33 -5.08 -19.27
CA GLY A 36 3.39 -5.77 -20.17
C GLY A 36 1.94 -5.83 -19.64
N GLY A 37 1.75 -5.76 -18.32
CA GLY A 37 0.45 -5.80 -17.67
C GLY A 37 0.58 -6.08 -16.17
N PHE A 38 -0.52 -5.92 -15.44
CA PHE A 38 -0.61 -6.23 -14.02
C PHE A 38 -0.61 -7.75 -13.78
N PRO A 39 -0.22 -8.21 -12.57
CA PRO A 39 -0.33 -9.60 -12.15
C PRO A 39 -1.79 -10.11 -12.21
N ARG A 40 -1.98 -11.43 -12.16
CA ARG A 40 -3.34 -12.03 -12.17
C ARG A 40 -4.21 -11.59 -11.01
N LYS A 41 -3.58 -11.38 -9.86
CA LYS A 41 -4.19 -10.81 -8.66
C LYS A 41 -3.17 -9.88 -8.05
N TRP A 42 -3.62 -8.74 -7.54
CA TRP A 42 -2.76 -7.82 -6.82
C TRP A 42 -3.56 -7.07 -5.78
N TYR A 43 -2.86 -6.63 -4.76
CA TYR A 43 -3.32 -5.61 -3.86
C TYR A 43 -2.24 -4.56 -3.66
N TRP A 44 -2.67 -3.36 -3.30
CA TRP A 44 -1.82 -2.21 -3.03
C TRP A 44 -2.45 -1.42 -1.90
N ILE A 45 -1.63 -0.95 -0.98
CA ILE A 45 -2.00 -0.12 0.15
C ILE A 45 -0.94 0.99 0.23
N GLN A 46 -1.36 2.23 0.16
CA GLN A 46 -0.50 3.39 0.41
C GLN A 46 -1.14 4.22 1.52
N CYS A 47 -0.36 4.80 2.43
CA CYS A 47 -0.85 5.77 3.42
C CYS A 47 0.31 6.63 3.91
N ASN A 48 0.13 7.93 3.98
CA ASN A 48 1.13 8.77 4.61
C ASN A 48 0.55 10.02 5.28
N ALA A 49 -0.78 10.03 5.47
CA ALA A 49 -1.51 11.03 6.22
C ALA A 49 -2.09 10.35 7.47
N PHE A 50 -1.30 10.30 8.54
CA PHE A 50 -1.69 9.68 9.81
C PHE A 50 -2.02 10.77 10.84
N SER A 51 -3.28 10.84 11.26
CA SER A 51 -3.74 11.86 12.23
C SER A 51 -3.23 11.65 13.66
N GLY A 52 -2.57 10.53 13.94
CA GLY A 52 -2.11 10.14 15.28
C GLY A 52 -0.60 9.99 15.45
N ILE A 53 0.19 10.22 14.40
CA ILE A 53 1.65 10.04 14.44
C ILE A 53 2.34 11.38 14.30
N SER A 54 3.25 11.70 15.23
CA SER A 54 4.13 12.85 15.11
C SER A 54 5.25 12.56 14.11
N GLY A 55 5.52 13.51 13.22
CA GLY A 55 6.56 13.40 12.21
C GLY A 55 6.10 12.74 10.91
N GLU A 56 7.03 12.62 9.97
CA GLU A 56 6.76 12.07 8.65
C GLU A 56 6.65 10.54 8.73
N VAL A 57 5.56 10.00 8.22
CA VAL A 57 5.34 8.56 8.04
C VAL A 57 4.81 8.32 6.66
N ALA A 58 5.40 7.39 5.92
CA ALA A 58 4.82 6.89 4.68
C ALA A 58 4.84 5.37 4.64
N LEU A 59 3.72 4.78 4.28
CA LEU A 59 3.49 3.36 4.13
C LEU A 59 3.25 3.04 2.65
N THR A 60 3.93 2.01 2.17
CA THR A 60 3.57 1.29 0.94
C THR A 60 3.53 -0.19 1.27
N ALA A 61 2.43 -0.87 0.98
CA ALA A 61 2.35 -2.32 1.06
C ALA A 61 1.68 -2.87 -0.19
N ALA A 62 2.24 -3.91 -0.75
CA ALA A 62 1.78 -4.45 -2.02
C ALA A 62 2.07 -5.93 -2.10
N GLY A 63 1.28 -6.63 -2.91
CA GLY A 63 1.52 -8.02 -3.21
C GLY A 63 0.65 -8.49 -4.35
N GLY A 64 0.91 -9.69 -4.85
CA GLY A 64 0.12 -10.21 -5.94
C GLY A 64 0.62 -11.53 -6.50
N LEU A 65 -0.28 -12.23 -7.17
CA LEU A 65 0.00 -13.47 -7.88
C LEU A 65 0.58 -13.14 -9.26
N ARG A 66 1.92 -13.14 -9.36
CA ARG A 66 2.64 -12.86 -10.61
C ARG A 66 3.15 -14.14 -11.25
N LYS A 67 3.24 -14.13 -12.59
CA LYS A 67 3.87 -15.19 -13.37
C LYS A 67 5.39 -14.99 -13.39
N ILE A 68 6.16 -16.07 -13.28
CA ILE A 68 7.62 -16.03 -13.41
C ILE A 68 8.07 -16.98 -14.52
N GLY A 69 8.97 -16.49 -15.38
CA GLY A 69 9.55 -17.28 -16.46
C GLY A 69 8.55 -17.58 -17.59
N LEU A 70 8.92 -18.54 -18.44
CA LEU A 70 8.16 -18.88 -19.66
C LEU A 70 7.07 -19.94 -19.41
N GLY A 71 7.17 -20.73 -18.34
CA GLY A 71 6.17 -21.74 -17.97
C GLY A 71 5.04 -21.17 -17.11
N ASP A 72 4.06 -22.00 -16.73
CA ASP A 72 2.95 -21.60 -15.84
C ASP A 72 3.33 -21.67 -14.34
N THR A 73 4.43 -21.01 -14.01
CA THR A 73 4.88 -20.85 -12.63
C THR A 73 4.42 -19.49 -12.09
N TYR A 74 3.83 -19.51 -10.90
CA TYR A 74 3.34 -18.32 -10.23
C TYR A 74 3.89 -18.24 -8.81
N GLU A 75 4.04 -17.01 -8.33
CA GLU A 75 4.35 -16.71 -6.94
C GLU A 75 3.51 -15.55 -6.44
N SER A 76 3.38 -15.45 -5.12
CA SER A 76 2.62 -14.42 -4.43
C SER A 76 3.51 -13.57 -3.53
N PRO A 77 4.52 -12.85 -4.07
CA PRO A 77 5.36 -11.99 -3.27
C PRO A 77 4.52 -10.87 -2.65
N SER A 78 4.98 -10.38 -1.51
CA SER A 78 4.38 -9.27 -0.81
C SER A 78 5.48 -8.49 -0.10
N LEU A 79 5.27 -7.19 0.03
CA LEU A 79 6.19 -6.29 0.70
C LEU A 79 5.42 -5.29 1.54
N ILE A 80 6.08 -4.84 2.61
CA ILE A 80 5.69 -3.67 3.38
C ILE A 80 6.93 -2.79 3.47
N GLY A 81 6.79 -1.53 3.10
CA GLY A 81 7.78 -0.49 3.26
C GLY A 81 7.21 0.64 4.10
N VAL A 82 7.88 0.97 5.20
CA VAL A 82 7.53 2.11 6.05
C VAL A 82 8.70 3.08 6.07
N HIS A 83 8.47 4.34 5.70
CA HIS A 83 9.38 5.43 5.97
C HIS A 83 8.92 6.15 7.22
N HIS A 84 9.81 6.37 8.18
CA HIS A 84 9.52 7.14 9.38
C HIS A 84 10.79 7.80 9.93
N GLU A 85 10.73 9.10 10.22
CA GLU A 85 11.86 9.87 10.76
C GLU A 85 13.18 9.69 9.98
N GLY A 86 13.11 9.74 8.64
CA GLY A 86 14.26 9.59 7.77
C GLY A 86 14.83 8.16 7.66
N LYS A 87 14.15 7.16 8.23
CA LYS A 87 14.53 5.74 8.14
C LYS A 87 13.55 4.96 7.29
N PHE A 88 14.07 4.03 6.49
CA PHE A 88 13.27 3.06 5.75
C PHE A 88 13.28 1.70 6.46
N TYR A 89 12.08 1.21 6.76
CA TYR A 89 11.82 -0.09 7.36
C TYR A 89 11.25 -1.00 6.28
N GLU A 90 12.05 -1.96 5.84
CA GLU A 90 11.69 -2.94 4.82
C GLU A 90 11.24 -4.25 5.47
N PHE A 91 10.13 -4.80 4.98
CA PHE A 91 9.62 -6.14 5.30
C PHE A 91 9.33 -6.87 4.00
N VAL A 92 10.19 -7.85 3.69
CA VAL A 92 10.21 -8.57 2.41
C VAL A 92 10.61 -10.03 2.62
N PRO A 93 10.22 -10.95 1.72
CA PRO A 93 10.40 -12.39 1.93
C PRO A 93 11.85 -12.87 2.01
N TRP A 94 12.82 -12.07 1.56
CA TRP A 94 14.24 -12.45 1.56
C TRP A 94 15.02 -11.96 2.78
N THR A 95 14.49 -11.02 3.56
CA THR A 95 15.11 -10.55 4.82
C THR A 95 14.25 -10.84 6.06
N GLY A 96 13.09 -11.46 5.86
CA GLY A 96 12.11 -11.67 6.92
C GLY A 96 10.86 -12.40 6.43
N THR A 97 9.73 -12.15 7.09
CA THR A 97 8.43 -12.73 6.75
C THR A 97 7.42 -11.66 6.43
N VAL A 98 6.51 -11.95 5.50
CA VAL A 98 5.35 -11.12 5.19
C VAL A 98 4.15 -12.05 5.04
N SER A 99 3.08 -11.73 5.75
CA SER A 99 1.80 -12.44 5.69
C SER A 99 0.70 -11.46 5.36
N TRP A 100 -0.35 -11.95 4.70
CA TRP A 100 -1.47 -11.12 4.26
C TRP A 100 -2.78 -11.92 4.30
N ASP A 101 -3.86 -11.22 4.58
CA ASP A 101 -5.24 -11.69 4.51
C ASP A 101 -6.07 -10.58 3.87
N ILE A 102 -6.38 -10.76 2.58
CA ILE A 102 -6.96 -9.73 1.73
C ILE A 102 -8.30 -10.20 1.21
N ALA A 103 -9.36 -9.48 1.59
CA ALA A 103 -10.70 -9.75 1.09
C ALA A 103 -10.84 -9.33 -0.38
N PRO A 104 -11.85 -9.83 -1.12
CA PRO A 104 -12.14 -9.34 -2.47
C PRO A 104 -12.53 -7.86 -2.54
N TRP A 105 -13.05 -7.28 -1.45
CA TRP A 105 -13.30 -5.84 -1.26
C TRP A 105 -13.44 -5.47 0.23
N GLY A 106 -12.99 -4.28 0.61
CA GLY A 106 -13.36 -3.65 1.88
C GLY A 106 -12.47 -3.94 3.08
N HIS A 107 -11.57 -4.93 3.01
CA HIS A 107 -10.75 -5.33 4.14
C HIS A 107 -9.39 -5.88 3.70
N TRP A 108 -8.33 -5.36 4.31
CA TRP A 108 -6.94 -5.74 4.03
C TRP A 108 -6.17 -5.83 5.34
N ARG A 109 -5.56 -6.99 5.61
CA ARG A 109 -4.61 -7.17 6.70
C ARG A 109 -3.28 -7.65 6.18
N MET A 110 -2.22 -7.06 6.71
CA MET A 110 -0.85 -7.51 6.46
C MET A 110 -0.04 -7.46 7.73
N SER A 111 0.90 -8.39 7.87
CA SER A 111 1.91 -8.37 8.91
C SER A 111 3.27 -8.69 8.32
N GLY A 112 4.31 -8.14 8.94
CA GLY A 112 5.67 -8.37 8.51
C GLY A 112 6.64 -8.41 9.67
N GLU A 113 7.73 -9.13 9.49
CA GLU A 113 8.83 -9.23 10.43
C GLU A 113 10.15 -9.07 9.67
N ASN A 114 11.06 -8.28 10.21
CA ASN A 114 12.47 -8.31 9.80
C ASN A 114 13.35 -8.65 11.02
N LYS A 115 14.68 -8.50 10.89
CA LYS A 115 15.61 -8.81 11.98
C LYS A 115 15.25 -8.10 13.29
N ASN A 116 14.84 -6.83 13.21
CA ASN A 116 14.75 -5.93 14.36
C ASN A 116 13.32 -5.45 14.65
N HIS A 117 12.37 -5.62 13.73
CA HIS A 117 11.04 -5.00 13.83
C HIS A 117 9.91 -5.94 13.43
N LEU A 118 8.72 -5.64 13.95
CA LEU A 118 7.44 -6.21 13.56
C LEU A 118 6.54 -5.08 13.07
N VAL A 119 5.74 -5.33 12.03
CA VAL A 119 4.75 -4.39 11.49
C VAL A 119 3.40 -5.08 11.32
N GLU A 120 2.32 -4.35 11.58
CA GLU A 120 0.95 -4.75 11.29
C GLU A 120 0.21 -3.60 10.61
N ILE A 121 -0.56 -3.96 9.59
CA ILE A 121 -1.41 -3.06 8.82
C ILE A 121 -2.81 -3.64 8.79
N GLU A 122 -3.79 -2.81 9.10
CA GLU A 122 -5.20 -3.11 8.84
C GLU A 122 -5.83 -1.92 8.13
N ALA A 123 -6.37 -2.15 6.93
CA ALA A 123 -7.12 -1.15 6.19
C ALA A 123 -8.54 -1.63 5.96
N THR A 124 -9.50 -0.70 6.01
CA THR A 124 -10.92 -0.99 5.75
C THR A 124 -11.58 0.13 4.97
N THR A 125 -12.62 -0.20 4.21
CA THR A 125 -13.48 0.81 3.58
C THR A 125 -14.93 0.33 3.53
N LYS A 126 -15.86 1.28 3.60
CA LYS A 126 -17.28 1.06 3.28
C LYS A 126 -17.63 1.51 1.88
N GLU A 127 -16.72 2.24 1.22
CA GLU A 127 -16.99 2.77 -0.11
C GLU A 127 -17.08 1.64 -1.14
N PRO A 128 -17.97 1.79 -2.13
CA PRO A 128 -18.15 0.78 -3.16
C PRO A 128 -16.96 0.72 -4.11
N GLY A 129 -15.97 1.63 -4.03
CA GLY A 129 -14.78 1.71 -4.87
C GLY A 129 -15.06 2.08 -6.33
N THR A 130 -14.07 2.67 -6.99
CA THR A 130 -14.11 3.04 -8.40
C THR A 130 -13.50 1.93 -9.24
N ALA A 131 -14.24 1.44 -10.24
CA ALA A 131 -13.72 0.46 -11.19
C ALA A 131 -12.78 1.16 -12.18
N LEU A 132 -11.54 0.68 -12.27
CA LEU A 132 -10.52 1.21 -13.17
C LEU A 132 -10.11 0.15 -14.18
N ARG A 133 -9.85 0.59 -15.42
CA ARG A 133 -9.29 -0.27 -16.45
C ARG A 133 -7.80 -0.47 -16.21
N ALA A 134 -7.36 -1.71 -16.20
CA ALA A 134 -5.95 -2.08 -16.04
C ALA A 134 -5.52 -3.02 -17.18
N PRO A 135 -4.29 -2.88 -17.71
CA PRO A 135 -3.74 -3.84 -18.65
C PRO A 135 -3.50 -5.18 -17.94
N THR A 136 -4.09 -6.24 -18.47
CA THR A 136 -3.95 -7.63 -18.00
C THR A 136 -3.28 -8.47 -19.06
N MET A 137 -2.61 -9.56 -18.65
CA MET A 137 -1.95 -10.44 -19.60
C MET A 137 -2.95 -11.22 -20.46
N GLU A 138 -4.11 -11.56 -19.92
CA GLU A 138 -5.10 -12.41 -20.58
C GLU A 138 -6.13 -11.63 -21.41
N ALA A 139 -6.53 -10.44 -20.99
CA ALA A 139 -7.66 -9.71 -21.59
C ALA A 139 -7.32 -8.30 -22.06
N GLY A 140 -6.05 -7.88 -21.99
CA GLY A 140 -5.64 -6.52 -22.32
C GLY A 140 -6.22 -5.50 -21.34
N LEU A 141 -6.60 -4.32 -21.83
CA LEU A 141 -7.11 -3.21 -21.01
C LEU A 141 -8.59 -3.38 -20.67
N VAL A 142 -8.89 -3.92 -19.49
CA VAL A 142 -10.26 -4.22 -19.02
C VAL A 142 -10.50 -3.71 -17.61
N PRO A 143 -11.77 -3.51 -17.17
CA PRO A 143 -12.09 -3.22 -15.77
C PRO A 143 -11.68 -4.40 -14.86
N ALA A 144 -10.45 -4.34 -14.36
CA ALA A 144 -9.85 -5.39 -13.53
C ALA A 144 -9.29 -4.84 -12.22
N CYS A 145 -9.28 -3.51 -12.06
CA CYS A 145 -8.88 -2.85 -10.83
C CYS A 145 -10.09 -2.20 -10.17
N LYS A 146 -10.05 -2.15 -8.84
CA LYS A 146 -10.98 -1.43 -8.02
C LYS A 146 -10.17 -0.63 -7.01
N ASP A 147 -10.47 0.64 -6.87
CA ASP A 147 -9.69 1.61 -6.10
C ASP A 147 -10.56 2.49 -5.20
N THR A 148 -9.99 2.98 -4.11
CA THR A 148 -10.60 3.98 -3.23
C THR A 148 -9.53 4.82 -2.55
N CYS A 149 -9.81 6.12 -2.43
CA CYS A 149 -9.04 7.04 -1.58
C CYS A 149 -9.67 7.24 -0.19
N TYR A 150 -10.78 6.55 0.07
CA TYR A 150 -11.55 6.67 1.29
C TYR A 150 -11.53 5.35 2.04
N GLY A 151 -11.05 5.41 3.28
CA GLY A 151 -10.96 4.27 4.17
C GLY A 151 -10.21 4.63 5.44
N ASP A 152 -10.25 3.72 6.39
CA ASP A 152 -9.46 3.80 7.62
C ASP A 152 -8.25 2.87 7.47
N LEU A 153 -7.07 3.36 7.83
CA LEU A 153 -5.85 2.55 7.89
C LEU A 153 -5.22 2.69 9.26
N LYS A 154 -4.91 1.53 9.86
CA LYS A 154 -4.15 1.40 11.09
C LYS A 154 -2.76 0.85 10.76
N LEU A 155 -1.72 1.53 11.23
CA LEU A 155 -0.33 1.13 11.13
C LEU A 155 0.28 1.00 12.52
N GLN A 156 0.82 -0.17 12.82
CA GLN A 156 1.52 -0.41 14.07
C GLN A 156 2.88 -1.04 13.80
N MET A 157 3.92 -0.54 14.46
CA MET A 157 5.28 -1.06 14.34
C MET A 157 5.97 -1.13 15.70
N TRP A 158 6.74 -2.19 15.93
CA TRP A 158 7.47 -2.43 17.17
C TRP A 158 8.91 -2.86 16.90
N GLU A 159 9.80 -2.55 17.84
CA GLU A 159 11.08 -3.26 17.97
C GLU A 159 10.81 -4.70 18.43
N LYS A 160 11.60 -5.65 17.93
CA LYS A 160 11.56 -7.05 18.37
C LYS A 160 12.35 -7.24 19.65
N LYS A 161 11.76 -8.00 20.57
CA LYS A 161 12.50 -8.56 21.71
C LYS A 161 13.37 -9.74 21.27
N TYR A 162 14.27 -10.15 22.17
CA TYR A 162 15.11 -11.35 21.99
C TYR A 162 14.29 -12.63 21.75
N ASP A 163 13.08 -12.72 22.33
CA ASP A 163 12.16 -13.84 22.15
C ASP A 163 11.29 -13.74 20.88
N GLY A 164 11.52 -12.72 20.04
CA GLY A 164 10.76 -12.46 18.82
C GLY A 164 9.42 -11.74 19.04
N SER A 165 9.01 -11.48 20.28
CA SER A 165 7.74 -10.80 20.58
C SER A 165 7.81 -9.28 20.41
N LYS A 166 6.64 -8.63 20.39
CA LYS A 166 6.49 -7.17 20.32
C LYS A 166 7.15 -6.50 21.54
N GLY A 167 8.16 -5.70 21.25
CA GLY A 167 8.91 -4.86 22.19
C GLY A 167 8.37 -3.44 22.24
N LYS A 168 9.30 -2.48 22.20
CA LYS A 168 8.99 -1.05 22.24
C LYS A 168 8.18 -0.65 21.00
N VAL A 169 7.13 0.14 21.20
CA VAL A 169 6.34 0.71 20.10
C VAL A 169 7.19 1.75 19.36
N CYS A 170 7.33 1.58 18.05
CA CYS A 170 7.93 2.57 17.14
C CYS A 170 6.86 3.48 16.54
N ILE A 171 5.75 2.88 16.07
CA ILE A 171 4.66 3.59 15.39
C ILE A 171 3.32 3.05 15.89
N HIS A 172 2.37 3.94 16.12
CA HIS A 172 0.97 3.61 16.39
C HIS A 172 0.08 4.71 15.82
N GLY A 173 -0.55 4.44 14.68
CA GLY A 173 -1.46 5.37 14.03
C GLY A 173 -2.49 4.69 13.16
#